data_AF-A0A6J5VFK0-F1
#
_entry.id   AF-A0A6J5VFK0-F1
#
_cell.length_a   1.000
_cell.length_b   1.000
_cell.length_c   1.000
_cell.angle_alpha   90.00
_cell.angle_beta   90.00
_cell.angle_gamma   90.00
#
_symmetry.space_group_name_H-M   'P 1'
#
loop_
_entity.id
_entity.type
_entity.pdbx_description
1 polymer ?
#
loop_
_entity_poly.entity_id
_entity_poly.type
_entity_poly.pdbx_seq_one_letter_code
_entity_poly.pdbx_strand_id
1 'polypeptide(L)'
;MEDLELRFGANLRLYDKERQGVRIGESDLGSQFVGHHNTLVAKVHSQRVVNKEGFIASFSRMWKGIAGVSIKEFADKSFLVRFENHRDKARVLGMKPWTYHDALVLLSEVTVGCDVRSVDLNLGVFWVQLHGIPL
;
A
#
# COMPACT_ATOMS: atom_id res chain seq x y z
N MET A 1 -5.97 -8.05 -33.73
CA MET A 1 -5.65 -7.61 -32.34
C MET A 1 -4.15 -7.69 -32.08
N GLU A 2 -3.44 -8.65 -32.68
CA GLU A 2 -1.98 -8.78 -32.67
C GLU A 2 -1.22 -7.60 -33.32
N ASP A 3 -1.80 -6.95 -34.34
CA ASP A 3 -1.16 -5.82 -35.05
C ASP A 3 -0.90 -4.58 -34.18
N LEU A 4 -1.67 -4.42 -33.08
CA LEU A 4 -1.51 -3.28 -32.19
C LEU A 4 -0.35 -3.50 -31.22
N GLU A 5 -0.18 -4.71 -30.71
CA GLU A 5 0.93 -5.08 -29.81
C GLU A 5 2.28 -5.06 -30.52
N LEU A 6 2.33 -5.51 -31.78
CA LEU A 6 3.53 -5.42 -32.62
C LEU A 6 3.95 -3.97 -32.91
N ARG A 7 2.99 -3.06 -33.10
CA ARG A 7 3.28 -1.63 -33.38
C ARG A 7 3.81 -0.88 -32.17
N PHE A 8 3.35 -1.20 -30.95
CA PHE A 8 3.83 -0.53 -29.74
C PHE A 8 5.18 -1.07 -29.28
N GLY A 9 5.42 -2.38 -29.35
CA GLY A 9 6.69 -2.99 -28.94
C GLY A 9 7.90 -2.55 -29.77
N ALA A 10 7.69 -2.25 -31.06
CA ALA A 10 8.78 -1.83 -31.97
C ALA A 10 9.32 -0.41 -31.69
N ASN A 11 8.54 0.44 -31.03
CA ASN A 11 8.89 1.85 -30.79
C ASN A 11 9.38 2.14 -29.36
N LEU A 12 9.37 1.15 -28.47
CA LEU A 12 9.93 1.24 -27.12
C LEU A 12 11.38 0.75 -27.13
N ARG A 13 12.24 1.45 -27.87
CA ARG A 13 13.69 1.24 -27.82
C ARG A 13 14.30 2.34 -26.97
N LEU A 14 14.89 1.96 -25.83
CA LEU A 14 15.71 2.87 -25.04
C LEU A 14 16.87 3.34 -25.90
N TYR A 15 17.01 4.66 -26.09
CA TYR A 15 18.19 5.21 -26.73
C TYR A 15 19.41 4.99 -25.83
N ASP A 16 20.63 4.94 -26.39
CA ASP A 16 21.85 4.68 -25.59
C ASP A 16 22.07 5.71 -24.47
N LYS A 17 21.45 6.88 -24.56
CA LYS A 17 21.41 7.93 -23.53
C LYS A 17 20.49 7.58 -22.33
N GLU A 18 19.47 6.74 -22.56
CA GLU A 18 18.50 6.26 -21.55
C GLU A 18 18.91 4.89 -20.97
N ARG A 19 19.86 4.20 -21.60
CA ARG A 19 20.46 2.96 -21.08
C ARG A 19 21.34 3.14 -19.85
N GLN A 20 21.51 4.37 -19.38
CA GLN A 20 22.18 4.64 -18.12
C GLN A 20 21.26 4.18 -16.99
N GLY A 21 21.44 2.93 -16.57
CA GLY A 21 20.68 2.35 -15.47
C GLY A 21 20.74 3.26 -14.24
N VAL A 22 19.57 3.57 -13.68
CA VAL A 22 19.48 4.30 -12.41
C VAL A 22 20.08 3.39 -11.34
N ARG A 23 21.28 3.75 -10.85
CA ARG A 23 21.88 3.10 -9.70
C ARG A 23 21.17 3.62 -8.45
N ILE A 24 20.20 2.87 -7.95
CA ILE A 24 19.57 3.14 -6.65
C ILE A 24 20.61 2.74 -5.59
N GLY A 25 21.20 3.73 -4.92
CA GLY A 25 22.20 3.48 -3.88
C GLY A 25 21.55 2.90 -2.62
N GLU A 26 22.33 2.21 -1.78
CA GLU A 26 21.85 1.74 -0.47
C GLU A 26 21.38 2.91 0.44
N SER A 27 21.94 4.11 0.25
CA SER A 27 21.47 5.35 0.88
C SER A 27 20.05 5.76 0.43
N ASP A 28 19.66 5.42 -0.81
CA ASP A 28 18.32 5.69 -1.34
C ASP A 28 17.29 4.64 -0.87
N LEU A 29 17.74 3.47 -0.37
CA LEU A 29 16.87 2.51 0.30
C LEU A 29 16.40 3.03 1.66
N GLY A 30 17.25 3.82 2.34
CA GLY A 30 16.91 4.47 3.62
C GLY A 30 15.74 5.44 3.47
N SER A 31 15.66 6.19 2.38
CA SER A 31 14.58 7.15 2.11
C SER A 31 13.27 6.49 1.62
N GLN A 32 13.34 5.24 1.14
CA GLN A 32 12.17 4.52 0.63
C GLN A 32 11.15 4.17 1.73
N PHE A 33 11.61 4.04 2.97
CA PHE A 33 10.79 3.62 4.11
C PHE A 33 10.64 4.71 5.16
N VAL A 34 10.80 5.97 4.76
CA VAL A 34 10.53 7.13 5.63
C VAL A 34 9.08 7.55 5.51
N GLY A 35 8.45 7.88 6.64
CA GLY A 35 7.11 8.46 6.69
C GLY A 35 7.05 9.84 6.03
N HIS A 36 6.02 10.05 5.21
CA HIS A 36 5.64 11.36 4.68
C HIS A 36 4.21 11.72 5.08
N HIS A 37 3.81 12.97 4.88
CA HIS A 37 2.48 13.49 5.25
C HIS A 37 1.30 12.63 4.74
N ASN A 38 1.44 12.06 3.53
CA ASN A 38 0.43 11.20 2.90
C ASN A 38 0.76 9.70 2.96
N THR A 39 1.50 9.27 3.98
CA THR A 39 1.92 7.88 4.15
C THR A 39 1.13 7.19 5.28
N LEU A 40 0.77 5.92 5.05
CA LEU A 40 0.26 4.99 6.07
C LEU A 40 1.09 3.70 6.05
N VAL A 41 1.06 2.97 7.15
CA VAL A 41 1.43 1.56 7.18
C VAL A 41 0.17 0.73 7.34
N ALA A 42 0.04 -0.30 6.51
CA ALA A 42 -0.97 -1.34 6.61
C ALA A 42 -0.35 -2.67 7.03
N LYS A 43 -1.02 -3.42 7.91
CA LYS A 43 -0.62 -4.78 8.26
C LYS A 43 -1.82 -5.72 8.25
N VAL A 44 -1.72 -6.82 7.51
CA VAL A 44 -2.75 -7.87 7.49
C VAL A 44 -2.55 -8.77 8.71
N HIS A 45 -3.48 -8.70 9.67
CA HIS A 45 -3.45 -9.50 10.88
C HIS A 45 -4.02 -10.90 10.60
N SER A 46 -3.16 -11.78 10.11
CA SER A 46 -3.50 -13.18 9.79
C SER A 46 -2.38 -14.14 10.19
N GLN A 47 -2.76 -15.36 10.59
CA GLN A 47 -1.83 -16.48 10.76
C GLN A 47 -1.47 -17.15 9.43
N ARG A 48 -2.29 -16.96 8.39
CA ARG A 48 -2.07 -17.54 7.06
C ARG A 48 -1.09 -16.69 6.24
N VAL A 49 -0.47 -17.32 5.25
CA VAL A 49 0.31 -16.61 4.23
C VAL A 49 -0.64 -15.72 3.43
N VAL A 50 -0.24 -14.47 3.20
CA VAL A 50 -1.02 -13.48 2.45
C VAL A 50 -0.46 -13.41 1.03
N ASN A 51 -1.34 -13.48 0.04
CA ASN A 51 -0.95 -13.18 -1.34
C ASN A 51 -0.71 -11.67 -1.48
N LYS A 52 0.55 -11.26 -1.40
CA LYS A 52 0.96 -9.84 -1.50
C LYS A 52 0.48 -9.16 -2.77
N GLU A 53 0.53 -9.85 -3.92
CA GLU A 53 0.14 -9.26 -5.21
C GLU A 53 -1.37 -9.05 -5.28
N GLY A 54 -2.13 -10.03 -4.77
CA GLY A 54 -3.56 -9.92 -4.60
C GLY A 54 -3.95 -8.76 -3.68
N PHE A 55 -3.28 -8.64 -2.53
CA PHE A 55 -3.51 -7.54 -1.60
C PHE A 55 -3.24 -6.19 -2.27
N ILE A 56 -2.06 -6.01 -2.88
CA ILE A 56 -1.67 -4.78 -3.55
C ILE A 56 -2.68 -4.42 -4.66
N ALA A 57 -3.06 -5.38 -5.51
CA ALA A 57 -4.01 -5.15 -6.59
C ALA A 57 -5.40 -4.73 -6.08
N SER A 58 -5.94 -5.44 -5.09
CA SER A 58 -7.25 -5.16 -4.51
C SER A 58 -7.29 -3.81 -3.80
N PHE A 59 -6.32 -3.56 -2.91
CA PHE A 59 -6.30 -2.34 -2.11
C PHE A 59 -5.88 -1.11 -2.91
N SER A 60 -5.01 -1.24 -3.92
CA SER A 60 -4.70 -0.11 -4.80
C SER A 60 -5.95 0.36 -5.55
N ARG A 61 -6.81 -0.57 -6.00
CA ARG A 61 -8.09 -0.21 -6.64
C ARG A 61 -9.09 0.40 -5.66
N MET A 62 -9.19 -0.17 -4.46
CA MET A 62 -10.18 0.22 -3.44
C MET A 62 -9.84 1.56 -2.76
N TRP A 63 -8.55 1.81 -2.54
CA TRP A 63 -8.06 3.02 -1.88
C TRP A 63 -7.74 4.15 -2.85
N LYS A 64 -7.67 3.89 -4.16
CA LYS A 64 -7.66 4.95 -5.17
C LYS A 64 -8.92 5.80 -5.02
N GLY A 65 -8.72 7.09 -4.75
CA GLY A 65 -9.79 8.06 -4.69
C GLY A 65 -9.70 8.99 -5.88
N ILE A 66 -9.51 10.27 -5.61
CA ILE A 66 -9.36 11.30 -6.64
C ILE A 66 -8.00 11.17 -7.35
N ALA A 67 -6.96 10.83 -6.61
CA ALA A 67 -5.59 10.71 -7.10
C ALA A 67 -5.04 9.28 -6.96
N GLY A 68 -3.78 9.09 -7.35
CA GLY A 68 -3.10 7.80 -7.27
C GLY A 68 -2.80 7.35 -5.84
N VAL A 69 -2.66 6.03 -5.69
CA VAL A 69 -2.15 5.37 -4.49
C VAL A 69 -1.11 4.34 -4.90
N SER A 70 0.01 4.29 -4.17
CA SER A 70 1.06 3.30 -4.33
C SER A 70 1.16 2.45 -3.07
N ILE A 71 1.20 1.13 -3.22
CA ILE A 71 1.32 0.17 -2.12
C ILE A 71 2.54 -0.71 -2.37
N LYS A 72 3.42 -0.81 -1.38
CA LYS A 72 4.63 -1.64 -1.44
C LYS A 72 4.80 -2.44 -0.16
N GLU A 73 5.06 -3.74 -0.28
CA GLU A 73 5.44 -4.57 0.87
C GLU A 73 6.87 -4.24 1.34
N PHE A 74 7.06 -4.15 2.66
CA PHE A 74 8.38 -3.92 3.27
C PHE A 74 8.75 -4.94 4.35
N ALA A 75 7.77 -5.67 4.87
CA ALA A 75 7.94 -6.79 5.79
C ALA A 75 6.76 -7.75 5.62
N ASP A 76 6.84 -8.95 6.23
CA ASP A 76 5.78 -9.95 6.14
C ASP A 76 4.41 -9.35 6.49
N LYS A 77 3.48 -9.43 5.53
CA LYS A 77 2.11 -8.91 5.63
C LYS A 77 2.00 -7.41 5.94
N SER A 78 3.09 -6.66 5.74
CA SER A 78 3.20 -5.25 6.13
C SER A 78 3.56 -4.39 4.93
N PHE A 79 2.74 -3.38 4.68
CA PHE A 79 2.72 -2.61 3.45
C PHE A 79 2.81 -1.11 3.74
N LEU A 80 3.68 -0.44 3.00
CA LEU A 80 3.75 1.00 2.93
C LEU A 80 2.73 1.49 1.92
N VAL A 81 1.88 2.42 2.33
CA VAL A 81 0.85 3.02 1.48
C VAL A 81 1.15 4.49 1.32
N ARG A 82 1.32 4.94 0.08
CA ARG A 82 1.57 6.34 -0.25
C ARG A 82 0.42 6.87 -1.09
N PHE A 83 -0.25 7.89 -0.57
CA PHE A 83 -1.30 8.61 -1.29
C PHE A 83 -0.70 9.85 -1.94
N GLU A 84 -1.19 10.19 -3.13
CA GLU A 84 -0.84 11.47 -3.76
C GLU A 84 -1.57 12.64 -3.08
N ASN A 85 -2.74 12.37 -2.47
CA ASN A 85 -3.60 13.38 -1.87
C ASN A 85 -3.96 13.03 -0.41
N HIS A 86 -3.89 14.02 0.48
CA HIS A 86 -4.30 13.90 1.88
C HIS A 86 -5.78 13.53 2.03
N ARG A 87 -6.66 14.01 1.13
CA ARG A 87 -8.11 13.70 1.19
C ARG A 87 -8.38 12.20 1.01
N ASP A 88 -7.63 11.55 0.12
CA ASP A 88 -7.78 10.11 -0.12
C ASP A 88 -7.26 9.31 1.08
N LYS A 89 -6.14 9.72 1.68
CA LYS A 89 -5.64 9.16 2.96
C LYS A 89 -6.70 9.28 4.07
N ALA A 90 -7.24 10.48 4.29
CA ALA A 90 -8.22 10.74 5.34
C ALA A 90 -9.50 9.91 5.15
N ARG A 91 -9.99 9.80 3.91
CA ARG A 91 -11.12 8.93 3.54
C ARG A 91 -10.84 7.47 3.90
N VAL A 92 -9.68 6.94 3.53
CA VAL A 92 -9.31 5.55 3.83
C VAL A 92 -9.22 5.30 5.33
N LEU A 93 -8.68 6.25 6.11
CA LEU A 93 -8.64 6.16 7.57
C LEU A 93 -10.04 6.20 8.19
N GLY A 94 -10.96 7.00 7.64
CA GLY A 94 -12.34 7.12 8.14
C GLY A 94 -13.26 5.96 7.80
N MET A 95 -12.89 5.10 6.83
CA MET A 95 -13.68 3.94 6.39
C MET A 95 -13.26 2.62 7.06
N LYS A 96 -12.48 2.67 8.15
CA LYS A 96 -12.14 1.47 8.95
C LYS A 96 -13.42 0.87 9.59
N PRO A 97 -13.45 -0.46 9.87
CA PRO A 97 -12.38 -1.43 9.70
C PRO A 97 -12.23 -1.93 8.26
N TRP A 98 -10.99 -2.26 7.87
CA TRP A 98 -10.69 -2.90 6.58
C TRP A 98 -10.38 -4.38 6.80
N THR A 99 -10.78 -5.22 5.84
CA THR A 99 -10.50 -6.66 5.87
C THR A 99 -9.96 -7.15 4.53
N TYR A 100 -9.13 -8.20 4.57
CA TYR A 100 -8.63 -8.92 3.39
C TYR A 100 -8.78 -10.42 3.62
N HIS A 101 -9.64 -11.08 2.86
CA HIS A 101 -9.98 -12.51 3.04
C HIS A 101 -10.24 -12.86 4.52
N ASP A 102 -11.17 -12.13 5.14
CA ASP A 102 -11.59 -12.26 6.54
C ASP A 102 -10.52 -11.93 7.61
N ALA A 103 -9.32 -11.52 7.20
CA ALA A 103 -8.30 -11.02 8.12
C ALA A 103 -8.39 -9.49 8.27
N LEU A 104 -8.24 -9.01 9.51
CA LEU A 104 -8.26 -7.57 9.80
C LEU A 104 -7.03 -6.88 9.21
N VAL A 105 -7.23 -5.73 8.56
CA VAL A 105 -6.15 -4.88 8.06
C VAL A 105 -5.97 -3.71 9.02
N LEU A 106 -4.89 -3.76 9.79
CA LEU A 106 -4.48 -2.70 10.70
C LEU A 106 -3.89 -1.56 9.89
N LEU A 107 -4.21 -0.33 10.28
CA LEU A 107 -3.74 0.89 9.61
C LEU A 107 -3.26 1.90 10.63
N SER A 108 -2.03 2.38 10.48
CA SER A 108 -1.46 3.47 11.28
C SER A 108 -0.89 4.56 10.39
N GLU A 109 -0.97 5.79 10.89
CA GLU A 109 -0.19 6.90 10.36
C GLU A 109 1.28 6.74 10.74
N VAL A 110 2.16 7.32 9.91
CA VAL A 110 3.61 7.35 10.17
C VAL A 110 3.99 8.79 10.41
N THR A 111 4.69 9.03 11.51
CA THR A 111 5.29 10.34 11.78
C THR A 111 6.29 10.68 10.67
N VAL A 112 6.22 11.92 10.18
CA VAL A 112 7.09 12.36 9.09
C VAL A 112 8.56 12.26 9.52
N GLY A 113 9.41 11.67 8.68
CA GLY A 113 10.83 11.47 8.98
C GLY A 113 11.15 10.22 9.80
N CYS A 114 10.14 9.53 10.36
CA CYS A 114 10.35 8.27 11.06
C CYS A 114 10.42 7.08 10.09
N ASP A 115 11.14 6.03 10.50
CA ASP A 115 11.16 4.76 9.79
C ASP A 115 9.79 4.08 9.92
N VAL A 116 9.19 3.69 8.81
CA VAL A 116 7.89 3.00 8.76
C VAL A 116 7.94 1.64 9.47
N ARG A 117 9.14 1.03 9.58
CA ARG A 117 9.36 -0.25 10.25
C ARG A 117 9.29 -0.15 11.77
N SER A 118 9.43 1.06 12.34
CA SER A 118 9.32 1.27 13.79
C SER A 118 7.89 1.52 14.25
N VAL A 119 6.90 1.45 13.35
CA VAL A 119 5.49 1.72 13.68
C VAL A 119 4.83 0.47 14.25
N ASP A 120 4.39 0.56 15.50
CA ASP A 120 3.65 -0.52 16.16
C ASP A 120 2.21 -0.61 15.64
N LEU A 121 1.86 -1.77 15.08
CA LEU A 121 0.52 -2.10 14.56
C LEU A 121 -0.09 -3.24 15.37
N ASN A 122 -0.38 -2.93 16.64
CA ASN A 122 -0.91 -3.89 17.61
C ASN A 122 -2.38 -3.64 17.97
N LEU A 123 -2.94 -2.49 17.54
CA LEU A 123 -4.32 -2.10 17.83
C LEU A 123 -5.10 -1.91 16.53
N GLY A 124 -6.37 -2.30 16.56
CA GLY A 124 -7.29 -2.18 15.42
C GLY A 124 -8.72 -1.99 15.90
N VAL A 125 -9.50 -1.28 15.10
CA VAL A 125 -10.96 -1.23 15.21
C VAL A 125 -11.55 -2.38 14.41
N PHE A 126 -12.66 -2.94 14.86
CA PHE A 126 -13.41 -3.99 14.18
C PHE A 126 -14.89 -3.95 14.60
N TRP A 127 -15.75 -4.56 13.79
CA TRP A 127 -17.18 -4.66 14.10
C TRP A 127 -17.42 -5.75 15.14
N VAL A 128 -18.24 -5.43 16.14
CA VAL A 128 -18.73 -6.39 17.14
C VAL A 128 -20.23 -6.58 16.92
N GLN A 129 -20.65 -7.82 16.76
CA GLN A 129 -22.06 -8.18 16.72
C GLN A 129 -22.50 -8.65 18.11
N LEU A 130 -23.45 -7.95 18.71
CA LEU A 130 -24.04 -8.32 19.99
C LEU A 130 -25.19 -9.29 19.75
N HIS A 131 -25.20 -10.41 20.49
CA HIS A 131 -26.23 -11.43 20.42
C HIS A 131 -26.95 -11.54 21.78
N GLY A 132 -28.22 -11.93 21.75
CA GLY A 132 -28.99 -12.20 22.97
C GLY A 132 -29.31 -10.97 23.83
N ILE A 133 -29.43 -9.79 23.23
CA ILE A 133 -29.91 -8.60 23.94
C ILE A 133 -31.40 -8.81 24.26
N PRO A 134 -31.80 -8.87 25.55
CA PRO A 134 -33.20 -9.00 25.91
C PRO A 134 -33.96 -7.74 25.50
N LEU A 135 -35.16 -7.95 24.93
CA LEU A 135 -36.10 -6.89 24.54
C LEU A 135 -36.65 -6.15 25.76
#